data_AF-A0A0K1NK97-F1
#
_entry.id   AF-A0A0K1NK97-F1
#
_cell.length_a   1.000
_cell.length_b   1.000
_cell.length_c   1.000
_cell.angle_alpha   90.00
_cell.angle_beta   90.00
_cell.angle_gamma   90.00
#
_symmetry.space_group_name_H-M   'P 1'
#
loop_
_entity.id
_entity.type
_entity.pdbx_description
1 polymer ?
#
loop_
_entity_poly.entity_id
_entity_poly.type
_entity_poly.pdbx_seq_one_letter_code
_entity_poly.pdbx_strand_id
1 'polypeptide(L)'
;MERKVNKSSIMATASVDDMQQEEKKRKWQDPNEDVKYVCDGGKVQCKYCSSPVAPIRVTTESVMLQDKPWATVGDNNGQVNFGFTGLCTHPKWGNNKPSCKSVIKLGQWQDFSETIIGNHNALLVKSTIPCLISGEKLKIVHSGQTATLDVVNPLDKRKVLEDAYWIDGDEVRRDIPLNTIVGLYIKARNVYVGEEVHLIIKDGRGQEKPYNGKVINENTIFIDNFMISSDKK
;
A
#
# COMPACT_ATOMS: atom_id res chain seq x y z
N MET A 1 38.17 -29.58 15.76
CA MET A 1 37.60 -28.55 16.64
C MET A 1 36.84 -27.55 15.78
N GLU A 2 35.52 -27.71 15.71
CA GLU A 2 34.62 -26.84 14.95
C GLU A 2 34.43 -25.51 15.69
N ARG A 3 34.61 -24.38 15.00
CA ARG A 3 34.19 -23.06 15.49
C ARG A 3 32.92 -22.65 14.75
N LYS A 4 31.78 -22.77 15.43
CA LYS A 4 30.49 -22.21 15.00
C LYS A 4 30.55 -20.68 15.11
N VAL A 5 30.29 -19.97 14.02
CA VAL A 5 30.10 -18.50 14.04
C VAL A 5 28.67 -18.22 14.49
N ASN A 6 28.57 -17.41 15.55
CA ASN A 6 27.33 -17.12 16.28
C ASN A 6 26.45 -16.14 15.48
N LYS A 7 25.17 -16.48 15.30
CA LYS A 7 24.22 -15.81 14.38
C LYS A 7 23.43 -14.67 15.05
N SER A 8 24.01 -13.98 16.01
CA SER A 8 23.33 -12.93 16.79
C SER A 8 24.23 -11.72 16.98
N SER A 9 24.11 -10.73 16.08
CA SER A 9 24.35 -9.31 16.38
C SER A 9 24.20 -8.47 15.11
N ILE A 10 22.97 -8.35 14.59
CA ILE A 10 22.50 -7.12 13.94
C ILE A 10 20.98 -7.08 14.16
N MET A 11 20.54 -6.62 15.32
CA MET A 11 19.20 -6.05 15.47
C MET A 11 19.37 -4.58 15.75
N ALA A 12 19.11 -3.74 14.75
CA ALA A 12 18.80 -2.34 14.98
C ALA A 12 17.40 -2.32 15.59
N THR A 13 17.32 -2.15 16.91
CA THR A 13 16.05 -1.96 17.61
C THR A 13 15.52 -0.57 17.26
N ALA A 14 14.56 -0.50 16.35
CA ALA A 14 13.74 0.70 16.20
C ALA A 14 12.95 0.90 17.49
N SER A 15 12.98 2.10 18.06
CA SER A 15 12.26 2.40 19.29
C SER A 15 10.75 2.46 19.03
N VAL A 16 9.93 2.21 20.04
CA VAL A 16 8.46 2.29 19.95
C VAL A 16 8.00 3.68 19.49
N ASP A 17 8.78 4.71 19.81
CA ASP A 17 8.55 6.10 19.40
C ASP A 17 8.83 6.31 17.90
N ASP A 18 9.85 5.64 17.33
CA ASP A 18 10.12 5.64 15.90
C ASP A 18 9.00 4.96 15.11
N MET A 19 8.43 3.89 15.66
CA MET A 19 7.27 3.20 15.05
C MET A 19 6.00 4.07 15.08
N GLN A 20 5.74 4.80 16.15
CA GLN A 20 4.60 5.73 16.23
C GLN A 20 4.80 6.97 15.34
N GLN A 21 6.03 7.46 15.19
CA GLN A 21 6.36 8.52 14.23
C GLN A 21 6.27 8.03 12.79
N GLU A 22 6.70 6.80 12.50
CA GLU A 22 6.49 6.18 11.18
C GLU A 22 5.02 5.93 10.90
N GLU A 23 4.18 5.48 11.83
CA GLU A 23 2.72 5.37 11.62
C GLU A 23 2.07 6.73 11.31
N LYS A 24 2.51 7.79 12.01
CA LYS A 24 2.05 9.17 11.72
C LYS A 24 2.54 9.67 10.35
N LYS A 25 3.75 9.28 9.93
CA LYS A 25 4.36 9.62 8.61
C LYS A 25 3.86 8.71 7.46
N ARG A 26 3.47 7.47 7.76
CA ARG A 26 2.86 6.47 6.88
C ARG A 26 1.34 6.61 6.77
N LYS A 27 0.81 7.80 7.06
CA LYS A 27 -0.36 8.23 6.29
C LYS A 27 0.09 8.33 4.84
N TRP A 28 0.00 7.21 4.12
CA TRP A 28 -0.32 7.26 2.70
C TRP A 28 -1.50 8.22 2.60
N GLN A 29 -1.24 9.47 2.22
CA GLN A 29 -2.26 10.28 1.60
C GLN A 29 -2.43 9.64 0.22
N ASP A 30 -3.18 8.54 0.20
CA ASP A 30 -3.58 7.95 -1.06
C ASP A 30 -4.21 9.09 -1.87
N PRO A 31 -3.62 9.48 -3.01
CA PRO A 31 -4.18 10.57 -3.81
C PRO A 31 -5.61 10.27 -4.25
N ASN A 32 -6.00 8.99 -4.19
CA ASN A 32 -7.34 8.50 -4.49
C ASN A 32 -8.20 8.25 -3.25
N GLU A 33 -7.80 8.70 -2.04
CA GLU A 33 -8.57 8.47 -0.81
C GLU A 33 -10.02 8.97 -0.97
N ASP A 34 -10.20 10.13 -1.59
CA ASP A 34 -11.52 10.73 -1.86
C ASP A 34 -12.37 9.93 -2.88
N VAL A 35 -11.75 9.13 -3.73
CA VAL A 35 -12.44 8.27 -4.72
C VAL A 35 -12.48 6.80 -4.32
N LYS A 36 -12.10 6.47 -3.08
CA LYS A 36 -12.30 5.12 -2.55
C LYS A 36 -13.78 4.84 -2.34
N TYR A 37 -14.19 3.64 -2.73
CA TYR A 37 -15.50 3.10 -2.36
C TYR A 37 -15.61 2.92 -0.85
N VAL A 38 -16.80 3.12 -0.31
CA VAL A 38 -17.06 3.02 1.13
C VAL A 38 -17.69 1.68 1.44
N CYS A 39 -17.27 1.07 2.55
CA CYS A 39 -17.87 -0.16 3.08
C CYS A 39 -18.27 0.01 4.55
N ASP A 40 -18.91 -1.02 5.10
CA ASP A 40 -19.28 -1.07 6.51
C ASP A 40 -18.09 -0.74 7.43
N GLY A 41 -18.34 0.08 8.44
CA GLY A 41 -17.29 0.61 9.31
C GLY A 41 -16.52 1.81 8.74
N GLY A 42 -16.91 2.32 7.56
CA GLY A 42 -16.55 3.66 7.12
C GLY A 42 -16.90 4.73 8.17
N LYS A 43 -16.32 5.93 8.10
CA LYS A 43 -16.55 6.97 9.11
C LYS A 43 -17.14 8.22 8.49
N VAL A 44 -18.20 8.74 9.10
CA VAL A 44 -18.87 9.97 8.73
C VAL A 44 -18.65 11.04 9.79
N GLN A 45 -18.50 12.30 9.37
CA GLN A 45 -18.27 13.44 10.23
C GLN A 45 -19.44 14.42 10.21
N CYS A 46 -19.85 14.86 11.40
CA CYS A 46 -20.82 15.94 11.62
C CYS A 46 -20.19 17.02 12.51
N LYS A 47 -20.11 18.26 12.00
CA LYS A 47 -19.52 19.39 12.73
C LYS A 47 -20.31 19.83 13.97
N TYR A 48 -21.59 19.47 14.04
CA TYR A 48 -22.48 19.81 15.15
C TYR A 48 -22.76 18.62 16.07
N CYS A 49 -22.01 17.53 15.96
CA CYS A 49 -22.08 16.47 16.97
C CYS A 49 -20.92 16.66 17.95
N SER A 50 -21.19 16.60 19.26
CA SER A 50 -20.13 16.64 20.28
C SER A 50 -19.15 15.46 20.18
N SER A 51 -19.59 14.36 19.56
CA SER A 51 -18.76 13.24 19.10
C SER A 51 -18.76 13.28 17.58
N PRO A 52 -17.87 14.08 16.96
CA PRO A 52 -18.05 14.54 15.58
C PRO A 52 -17.87 13.46 14.53
N VAL A 53 -17.29 12.31 14.87
CA VAL A 53 -17.05 11.20 13.93
C VAL A 53 -17.78 9.95 14.43
N ALA A 54 -18.50 9.30 13.53
CA ALA A 54 -19.26 8.09 13.81
C ALA A 54 -19.04 7.02 12.72
N PRO A 55 -19.15 5.73 13.06
CA PRO A 55 -19.13 4.67 12.07
C PRO A 55 -20.41 4.70 11.21
N ILE A 56 -20.25 4.31 9.95
CA ILE A 56 -21.31 4.00 8.99
C ILE A 56 -21.63 2.52 9.11
N ARG A 57 -22.89 2.21 9.36
CA ARG A 57 -23.46 0.86 9.33
C ARG A 57 -24.21 0.65 8.03
N VAL A 58 -23.78 -0.30 7.23
CA VAL A 58 -24.44 -0.69 5.99
C VAL A 58 -25.60 -1.61 6.30
N THR A 59 -26.77 -1.29 5.75
CA THR A 59 -27.99 -2.09 5.93
C THR A 59 -28.67 -2.44 4.62
N THR A 60 -28.33 -1.75 3.53
CA THR A 60 -29.02 -1.86 2.25
C THR A 60 -28.56 -3.08 1.45
N GLU A 61 -27.26 -3.32 1.41
CA GLU A 61 -26.65 -4.34 0.54
C GLU A 61 -25.87 -5.38 1.35
N SER A 62 -25.72 -6.57 0.76
CA SER A 62 -24.93 -7.68 1.29
C SER A 62 -23.71 -8.02 0.43
N VAL A 63 -23.56 -7.38 -0.73
CA VAL A 63 -22.37 -7.52 -1.58
C VAL A 63 -21.17 -6.97 -0.83
N MET A 64 -20.05 -7.70 -0.86
CA MET A 64 -18.87 -7.39 -0.05
C MET A 64 -17.79 -6.65 -0.83
N LEU A 65 -17.23 -5.59 -0.23
CA LEU A 65 -15.98 -4.95 -0.57
C LEU A 65 -14.95 -5.43 0.44
N GLN A 66 -14.00 -6.24 0.00
CA GLN A 66 -13.15 -7.03 0.89
C GLN A 66 -14.02 -7.98 1.74
N ASP A 67 -13.97 -7.86 3.06
CA ASP A 67 -14.71 -8.64 4.05
C ASP A 67 -15.97 -7.92 4.57
N LYS A 68 -16.36 -6.78 3.98
CA LYS A 68 -17.40 -5.89 4.53
C LYS A 68 -18.42 -5.46 3.48
N PRO A 69 -19.72 -5.30 3.81
CA PRO A 69 -20.72 -4.87 2.85
C PRO A 69 -20.41 -3.49 2.23
N TRP A 70 -20.75 -3.31 0.94
CA TRP A 70 -20.64 -2.02 0.25
C TRP A 70 -21.67 -1.02 0.78
N ALA A 71 -21.22 0.21 1.08
CA ALA A 71 -22.12 1.30 1.38
C ALA A 71 -22.70 1.90 0.10
N THR A 72 -24.00 2.17 0.10
CA THR A 72 -24.72 2.68 -1.07
C THR A 72 -25.60 3.87 -0.72
N VAL A 73 -26.18 4.50 -1.75
CA VAL A 73 -27.14 5.59 -1.56
C VAL A 73 -28.40 5.19 -0.78
N GLY A 74 -28.68 3.88 -0.64
CA GLY A 74 -29.76 3.39 0.21
C GLY A 74 -29.48 3.51 1.71
N ASP A 75 -28.22 3.66 2.13
CA ASP A 75 -27.82 3.82 3.53
C ASP A 75 -28.00 5.30 3.97
N ASN A 76 -29.25 5.75 4.01
CA ASN A 76 -29.64 7.14 4.25
C ASN A 76 -30.53 7.35 5.49
N ASN A 77 -30.73 6.33 6.32
CA ASN A 77 -31.42 6.45 7.60
C ASN A 77 -30.40 6.78 8.71
N GLY A 78 -30.20 8.07 8.99
CA GLY A 78 -29.19 8.51 9.95
C GLY A 78 -29.29 7.94 11.36
N GLN A 79 -30.46 7.48 11.80
CA GLN A 79 -30.61 6.85 13.13
C GLN A 79 -30.07 5.41 13.16
N VAL A 80 -30.07 4.74 12.00
CA VAL A 80 -29.66 3.35 11.82
C VAL A 80 -28.24 3.28 11.25
N ASN A 81 -27.99 4.02 10.17
CA ASN A 81 -26.75 3.97 9.42
C ASN A 81 -25.63 4.76 10.10
N PHE A 82 -25.91 5.82 10.88
CA PHE A 82 -24.85 6.62 11.51
C PHE A 82 -24.81 6.45 13.03
N GLY A 83 -23.73 5.88 13.53
CA GLY A 83 -23.51 5.59 14.95
C GLY A 83 -23.15 6.81 15.81
N PHE A 84 -23.75 7.98 15.59
CA PHE A 84 -23.45 9.18 16.39
C PHE A 84 -23.93 8.99 17.83
N THR A 85 -23.01 9.09 18.80
CA THR A 85 -23.32 8.94 20.23
C THR A 85 -23.36 10.27 20.98
N GLY A 86 -22.89 11.36 20.36
CA GLY A 86 -22.84 12.69 20.98
C GLY A 86 -24.16 13.47 20.95
N LEU A 87 -24.13 14.66 21.54
CA LEU A 87 -25.22 15.63 21.49
C LEU A 87 -25.15 16.48 20.21
N CYS A 88 -26.31 16.89 19.70
CA CYS A 88 -26.40 17.85 18.62
C CYS A 88 -26.22 19.28 19.16
N THR A 89 -25.08 19.89 18.89
CA THR A 89 -24.70 21.23 19.37
C THR A 89 -25.20 22.36 18.48
N HIS A 90 -25.98 22.06 17.44
CA HIS A 90 -26.51 23.08 16.52
C HIS A 90 -27.18 24.24 17.29
N PRO A 91 -26.94 25.51 16.90
CA PRO A 91 -27.45 26.67 17.65
C PRO A 91 -28.97 26.67 17.86
N LYS A 92 -29.74 26.10 16.94
CA LYS A 92 -31.21 26.00 17.06
C LYS A 92 -31.72 25.35 18.35
N TRP A 93 -30.90 24.53 19.01
CA TRP A 93 -31.26 23.84 20.23
C TRP A 93 -31.02 24.66 21.51
N GLY A 94 -30.42 25.86 21.42
CA GLY A 94 -30.13 26.69 22.59
C GLY A 94 -29.34 25.92 23.65
N ASN A 95 -29.79 25.95 24.91
CA ASN A 95 -29.16 25.22 26.02
C ASN A 95 -29.57 23.75 26.10
N ASN A 96 -30.69 23.36 25.49
CA ASN A 96 -31.23 22.01 25.57
C ASN A 96 -30.76 21.19 24.37
N LYS A 97 -29.52 20.72 24.41
CA LYS A 97 -28.90 19.94 23.32
C LYS A 97 -29.41 18.49 23.34
N PRO A 98 -30.17 18.04 22.33
CA PRO A 98 -30.62 16.65 22.26
C PRO A 98 -29.51 15.72 21.78
N SER A 99 -29.70 14.40 21.94
CA SER A 99 -28.82 13.42 21.29
C SER A 99 -28.84 13.58 19.77
N CYS A 100 -27.69 13.49 19.10
CA CYS A 100 -27.62 13.56 17.65
C CYS A 100 -28.40 12.41 17.01
N LYS A 101 -28.30 11.19 17.57
CA LYS A 101 -29.01 10.01 17.07
C LYS A 101 -30.53 10.19 17.08
N SER A 102 -31.09 10.89 18.07
CA SER A 102 -32.55 11.05 18.17
C SER A 102 -33.12 12.09 17.20
N VAL A 103 -32.31 13.08 16.81
CA VAL A 103 -32.79 14.20 15.98
C VAL A 103 -32.28 14.16 14.54
N ILE A 104 -31.25 13.37 14.24
CA ILE A 104 -30.65 13.34 12.91
C ILE A 104 -31.70 13.01 11.84
N LYS A 105 -31.72 13.84 10.80
CA LYS A 105 -32.56 13.66 9.63
C LYS A 105 -31.70 13.98 8.41
N LEU A 106 -31.65 13.04 7.47
CA LEU A 106 -30.77 13.14 6.30
C LEU A 106 -31.59 13.47 5.05
N GLY A 107 -30.94 14.14 4.10
CA GLY A 107 -31.45 14.29 2.73
C GLY A 107 -30.95 13.14 1.84
N GLN A 108 -30.65 13.47 0.59
CA GLN A 108 -30.11 12.51 -0.38
C GLN A 108 -28.59 12.59 -0.47
N TRP A 109 -27.96 11.45 -0.73
CA TRP A 109 -26.53 11.40 -1.04
C TRP A 109 -26.22 12.19 -2.30
N GLN A 110 -25.02 12.77 -2.32
CA GLN A 110 -24.46 13.57 -3.41
C GLN A 110 -23.02 13.10 -3.66
N ASP A 111 -22.51 13.34 -4.87
CA ASP A 111 -21.13 13.01 -5.26
C ASP A 111 -20.79 11.51 -5.09
N PHE A 112 -21.79 10.64 -5.32
CA PHE A 112 -21.65 9.18 -5.32
C PHE A 112 -21.18 8.66 -6.69
N SER A 113 -20.83 7.37 -6.77
CA SER A 113 -20.37 6.73 -8.01
C SER A 113 -21.53 6.31 -8.90
N GLU A 114 -21.33 6.32 -10.22
CA GLU A 114 -22.26 5.69 -11.18
C GLU A 114 -22.26 4.16 -11.06
N THR A 115 -21.27 3.56 -10.40
CA THR A 115 -21.22 2.13 -10.11
C THR A 115 -22.42 1.69 -9.28
N ILE A 116 -23.16 0.69 -9.78
CA ILE A 116 -24.32 0.12 -9.12
C ILE A 116 -23.92 -1.17 -8.40
N ILE A 117 -24.26 -1.26 -7.12
CA ILE A 117 -24.12 -2.45 -6.29
C ILE A 117 -25.51 -2.89 -5.86
N GLY A 118 -25.89 -4.11 -6.25
CA GLY A 118 -27.28 -4.54 -6.15
C GLY A 118 -28.18 -3.62 -6.98
N ASN A 119 -29.00 -2.81 -6.32
CA ASN A 119 -29.90 -1.86 -6.97
C ASN A 119 -29.57 -0.39 -6.70
N HIS A 120 -28.45 -0.11 -6.01
CA HIS A 120 -28.12 1.22 -5.51
C HIS A 120 -26.73 1.67 -5.96
N ASN A 121 -26.57 2.97 -6.20
CA ASN A 121 -25.26 3.55 -6.49
C ASN A 121 -24.32 3.44 -5.27
N ALA A 122 -23.07 3.10 -5.54
CA ALA A 122 -22.02 2.99 -4.52
C ALA A 122 -21.57 4.35 -4.00
N LEU A 123 -21.29 4.43 -2.70
CA LEU A 123 -20.71 5.63 -2.09
C LEU A 123 -19.20 5.66 -2.25
N LEU A 124 -18.68 6.88 -2.40
CA LEU A 124 -17.26 7.21 -2.41
C LEU A 124 -16.93 8.04 -1.15
N VAL A 125 -15.66 8.13 -0.75
CA VAL A 125 -15.28 8.99 0.39
C VAL A 125 -15.64 10.45 0.16
N LYS A 126 -15.57 10.94 -1.08
CA LYS A 126 -16.05 12.29 -1.44
C LYS A 126 -17.56 12.47 -1.35
N SER A 127 -18.33 11.39 -1.24
CA SER A 127 -19.78 11.46 -1.16
C SER A 127 -20.21 12.19 0.11
N THR A 128 -21.27 12.99 -0.04
CA THR A 128 -21.80 13.80 1.06
C THR A 128 -23.30 13.63 1.20
N ILE A 129 -23.83 13.85 2.41
CA ILE A 129 -25.27 13.81 2.66
C ILE A 129 -25.67 14.98 3.57
N PRO A 130 -26.65 15.82 3.19
CA PRO A 130 -27.05 16.94 4.01
C PRO A 130 -27.82 16.46 5.25
N CYS A 131 -27.49 17.03 6.40
CA CYS A 131 -28.32 16.94 7.59
C CYS A 131 -29.39 18.02 7.55
N LEU A 132 -30.66 17.62 7.43
CA LEU A 132 -31.81 18.52 7.35
C LEU A 132 -32.07 19.29 8.66
N ILE A 133 -31.39 18.92 9.75
CA ILE A 133 -31.45 19.63 11.04
C ILE A 133 -30.58 20.88 11.03
N SER A 134 -29.39 20.80 10.42
CA SER A 134 -28.40 21.88 10.42
C SER A 134 -28.21 22.54 9.05
N GLY A 135 -28.75 21.96 7.97
CA GLY A 135 -28.53 22.41 6.59
C GLY A 135 -27.13 22.08 6.05
N GLU A 136 -26.33 21.30 6.79
CA GLU A 136 -24.90 21.11 6.52
C GLU A 136 -24.61 19.70 6.07
N LYS A 137 -23.65 19.57 5.17
CA LYS A 137 -23.26 18.29 4.60
C LYS A 137 -22.39 17.50 5.59
N LEU A 138 -22.80 16.27 5.85
CA LEU A 138 -21.96 15.26 6.48
C LEU A 138 -20.98 14.75 5.43
N LYS A 139 -19.72 14.57 5.86
CA LYS A 139 -18.63 14.12 5.00
C LYS A 139 -18.17 12.75 5.44
N ILE A 140 -17.88 11.87 4.49
CA ILE A 140 -17.17 10.63 4.79
C ILE A 140 -15.69 10.98 4.92
N VAL A 141 -15.07 10.55 6.02
CA VAL A 141 -13.67 10.87 6.37
C VAL A 141 -12.79 9.62 6.41
N HIS A 142 -13.38 8.44 6.20
CA HIS A 142 -12.69 7.17 6.10
C HIS A 142 -13.55 6.15 5.34
N SER A 143 -12.97 5.44 4.38
CA SER A 143 -13.67 4.47 3.53
C SER A 143 -14.15 3.22 4.26
N GLY A 144 -13.49 2.84 5.35
CA GLY A 144 -13.78 1.58 6.08
C GLY A 144 -13.01 0.39 5.52
N GLN A 145 -12.39 0.54 4.36
CA GLN A 145 -11.50 -0.46 3.78
C GLN A 145 -10.26 -0.63 4.66
N THR A 146 -9.77 -1.86 4.71
CA THR A 146 -8.52 -2.19 5.38
C THR A 146 -7.43 -2.28 4.31
N ALA A 147 -6.35 -1.51 4.47
CA ALA A 147 -5.13 -1.72 3.71
C ALA A 147 -4.14 -2.43 4.63
N THR A 148 -3.89 -3.72 4.39
CA THR A 148 -2.69 -4.36 4.91
C THR A 148 -1.53 -3.89 4.04
N LEU A 149 -0.68 -3.02 4.58
CA LEU A 149 0.66 -2.90 4.05
C LEU A 149 1.30 -4.27 4.32
N ASP A 150 1.46 -5.09 3.30
CA ASP A 150 2.44 -6.17 3.39
C ASP A 150 3.72 -5.50 3.87
N VAL A 151 4.19 -5.88 5.05
CA VAL A 151 5.54 -5.54 5.47
C VAL A 151 6.42 -6.28 4.49
N VAL A 152 6.69 -5.66 3.34
CA VAL A 152 7.67 -6.15 2.39
C VAL A 152 8.93 -6.28 3.22
N ASN A 153 9.35 -7.51 3.47
CA ASN A 153 10.53 -7.77 4.27
C ASN A 153 11.64 -6.94 3.63
N PRO A 154 12.41 -6.12 4.36
CA PRO A 154 13.50 -5.36 3.76
C PRO A 154 14.46 -6.25 2.96
N LEU A 155 14.51 -7.55 3.28
CA LEU A 155 15.22 -8.57 2.51
C LEU A 155 14.62 -8.82 1.11
N ASP A 156 13.31 -8.66 0.93
CA ASP A 156 12.58 -8.78 -0.35
C ASP A 156 12.81 -7.57 -1.27
N LYS A 157 13.41 -6.47 -0.78
CA LYS A 157 13.87 -5.35 -1.62
C LYS A 157 15.31 -5.49 -2.11
N ARG A 158 16.08 -6.45 -1.57
CA ARG A 158 17.46 -6.65 -2.01
C ARG A 158 17.47 -7.25 -3.41
N LYS A 159 18.43 -6.82 -4.22
CA LYS A 159 18.71 -7.50 -5.49
C LYS A 159 19.13 -8.93 -5.20
N VAL A 160 18.46 -9.87 -5.85
CA VAL A 160 18.76 -11.31 -5.74
C VAL A 160 19.23 -11.76 -7.10
N LEU A 161 20.48 -12.21 -7.20
CA LEU A 161 21.00 -12.84 -8.41
C LEU A 161 20.52 -14.29 -8.44
N GLU A 162 19.98 -14.73 -9.56
CA GLU A 162 19.33 -16.04 -9.71
C GLU A 162 20.13 -17.00 -10.60
N ASP A 163 20.65 -16.50 -11.72
CA ASP A 163 21.42 -17.29 -12.69
C ASP A 163 22.40 -16.37 -13.42
N ALA A 164 23.47 -16.94 -13.97
CA ALA A 164 24.43 -16.22 -14.79
C ALA A 164 24.88 -17.10 -15.96
N TYR A 165 24.86 -16.53 -17.17
CA TYR A 165 25.17 -17.24 -18.39
C TYR A 165 25.72 -16.29 -19.45
N TRP A 166 26.35 -16.85 -20.48
CA TRP A 166 26.73 -16.14 -21.70
C TRP A 166 26.14 -16.86 -22.91
N ILE A 167 26.21 -16.23 -24.08
CA ILE A 167 25.63 -16.76 -25.31
C ILE A 167 26.75 -16.99 -26.33
N ASP A 168 26.82 -18.21 -26.87
CA ASP A 168 27.71 -18.65 -27.94
C ASP A 168 26.88 -18.92 -29.21
N GLY A 169 26.85 -17.96 -30.13
CA GLY A 169 25.89 -17.99 -31.23
C GLY A 169 24.45 -17.92 -30.71
N ASP A 170 23.70 -19.02 -30.80
CA ASP A 170 22.35 -19.15 -30.25
C ASP A 170 22.29 -20.04 -28.98
N GLU A 171 23.43 -20.59 -28.54
CA GLU A 171 23.49 -21.49 -27.39
C GLU A 171 23.77 -20.73 -26.08
N VAL A 172 23.00 -21.06 -25.03
CA VAL A 172 23.23 -20.57 -23.66
C VAL A 172 24.30 -21.42 -22.98
N ARG A 173 25.36 -20.78 -22.48
CA ARG A 173 26.53 -21.40 -21.84
C ARG A 173 26.70 -20.91 -20.40
N ARG A 174 27.24 -21.77 -19.53
CA ARG A 174 27.51 -21.46 -18.10
C ARG A 174 28.98 -21.57 -17.73
N ASP A 175 29.73 -22.27 -18.54
CA ASP A 175 31.17 -22.42 -18.49
C ASP A 175 31.82 -21.23 -19.19
N ILE A 176 32.59 -20.41 -18.48
CA ILE A 176 33.27 -19.25 -19.08
C ILE A 176 34.72 -19.63 -19.37
N PRO A 177 35.13 -19.73 -20.65
CA PRO A 177 36.51 -20.05 -20.99
C PRO A 177 37.47 -18.95 -20.54
N LEU A 178 38.64 -19.36 -20.05
CA LEU A 178 39.68 -18.43 -19.62
C LEU A 178 40.17 -17.58 -20.80
N ASN A 179 40.54 -16.33 -20.49
CA ASN A 179 41.07 -15.35 -21.45
C ASN A 179 40.15 -15.07 -22.65
N THR A 180 38.84 -15.30 -22.49
CA THR A 180 37.83 -15.00 -23.50
C THR A 180 36.98 -13.83 -23.00
N ILE A 181 36.72 -12.87 -23.90
CA ILE A 181 35.78 -11.77 -23.65
C ILE A 181 34.40 -12.25 -24.05
N VAL A 182 33.45 -12.18 -23.11
CA VAL A 182 32.05 -12.55 -23.34
C VAL A 182 31.10 -11.46 -22.84
N GLY A 183 29.91 -11.40 -23.42
CA GLY A 183 28.80 -10.67 -22.82
C GLY A 183 28.13 -11.53 -21.76
N LEU A 184 28.17 -11.11 -20.49
CA LEU A 184 27.61 -11.86 -19.38
C LEU A 184 26.20 -11.37 -19.06
N TYR A 185 25.25 -12.31 -19.07
CA TYR A 185 23.84 -12.09 -18.72
C TYR A 185 23.58 -12.67 -17.34
N ILE A 186 23.04 -11.85 -16.44
CA ILE A 186 22.74 -12.24 -15.06
C ILE A 186 21.25 -12.02 -14.82
N LYS A 187 20.53 -13.09 -14.50
CA LYS A 187 19.14 -13.00 -14.07
C LYS A 187 19.08 -12.51 -12.63
N ALA A 188 18.24 -11.52 -12.37
CA ALA A 188 18.09 -10.94 -11.05
C ALA A 188 16.66 -10.46 -10.80
N ARG A 189 16.24 -10.51 -9.52
CA ARG A 189 15.03 -9.86 -9.02
C ARG A 189 15.35 -8.52 -8.38
N ASN A 190 14.34 -7.65 -8.28
CA ASN A 190 14.43 -6.33 -7.66
C ASN A 190 15.46 -5.40 -8.33
N VAL A 191 15.53 -5.50 -9.65
CA VAL A 191 16.30 -4.65 -10.56
C VAL A 191 15.35 -3.83 -11.42
N TYR A 192 15.79 -2.64 -11.84
CA TYR A 192 14.96 -1.74 -12.67
C TYR A 192 15.61 -1.52 -14.03
N VAL A 193 14.82 -1.54 -15.11
CA VAL A 193 15.35 -1.32 -16.47
C VAL A 193 16.08 0.02 -16.56
N GLY A 194 17.31 -0.02 -17.09
CA GLY A 194 18.19 1.15 -17.19
C GLY A 194 19.07 1.41 -15.96
N GLU A 195 18.87 0.69 -14.85
CA GLU A 195 19.72 0.76 -13.66
C GLU A 195 21.14 0.26 -13.95
N GLU A 196 22.14 0.93 -13.37
CA GLU A 196 23.52 0.44 -13.29
C GLU A 196 23.73 -0.33 -11.98
N VAL A 197 24.27 -1.53 -12.09
CA VAL A 197 24.48 -2.45 -10.95
C VAL A 197 25.96 -2.76 -10.83
N HIS A 198 26.55 -2.38 -9.70
CA HIS A 198 27.92 -2.75 -9.35
C HIS A 198 27.96 -4.17 -8.79
N LEU A 199 28.77 -5.04 -9.40
CA LEU A 199 28.90 -6.45 -9.08
C LEU A 199 30.36 -6.76 -8.74
N ILE A 200 30.56 -7.59 -7.71
CA ILE A 200 31.89 -8.14 -7.37
C ILE A 200 31.84 -9.63 -7.68
N ILE A 201 32.63 -10.05 -8.68
CA ILE A 201 32.65 -11.43 -9.17
C ILE A 201 33.97 -12.06 -8.77
N LYS A 202 33.91 -13.27 -8.19
CA LYS A 202 35.09 -14.07 -7.83
C LYS A 202 35.50 -14.93 -9.01
N ASP A 203 36.78 -14.91 -9.33
CA ASP A 203 37.33 -15.87 -10.28
C ASP A 203 37.49 -17.27 -9.65
N GLY A 204 37.93 -18.25 -10.44
CA GLY A 204 38.15 -19.62 -9.99
C GLY A 204 39.26 -19.77 -8.91
N ARG A 205 40.03 -18.71 -8.63
CA ARG A 205 41.04 -18.65 -7.57
C ARG A 205 40.53 -17.90 -6.32
N GLY A 206 39.30 -17.38 -6.37
CA GLY A 206 38.69 -16.60 -5.29
C GLY A 206 39.05 -15.12 -5.29
N GLN A 207 39.76 -14.62 -6.30
CA GLN A 207 40.07 -13.19 -6.44
C GLN A 207 38.82 -12.42 -6.85
N GLU A 208 38.49 -11.38 -6.09
CA GLU A 208 37.34 -10.51 -6.34
C GLU A 208 37.68 -9.45 -7.40
N LYS A 209 36.85 -9.35 -8.45
CA LYS A 209 36.95 -8.32 -9.50
C LYS A 209 35.64 -7.55 -9.63
N PRO A 210 35.67 -6.21 -9.65
CA PRO A 210 34.48 -5.39 -9.82
C PRO A 210 34.07 -5.30 -11.30
N TYR A 211 32.76 -5.30 -11.54
CA TYR A 211 32.13 -5.10 -12.84
C TYR A 211 30.90 -4.19 -12.71
N ASN A 212 30.63 -3.42 -13.76
CA ASN A 212 29.42 -2.62 -13.87
C ASN A 212 28.51 -3.28 -14.90
N GLY A 213 27.32 -3.69 -14.48
CA GLY A 213 26.28 -4.21 -15.36
C GLY A 213 25.19 -3.19 -15.56
N LYS A 214 24.52 -3.24 -16.71
CA LYS A 214 23.32 -2.45 -16.99
C LYS A 214 22.10 -3.37 -17.06
N VAL A 215 21.01 -2.98 -16.42
CA VAL A 215 19.75 -3.73 -16.51
C VAL A 215 19.12 -3.46 -17.87
N ILE A 216 19.12 -4.47 -18.74
CA ILE A 216 18.66 -4.35 -20.13
C ILE A 216 17.18 -4.71 -20.30
N ASN A 217 16.59 -5.45 -19.37
CA ASN A 217 15.16 -5.76 -19.30
C ASN A 217 14.77 -6.07 -17.84
N GLU A 218 13.49 -6.35 -17.58
CA GLU A 218 12.89 -6.44 -16.23
C GLU A 218 13.57 -7.40 -15.26
N ASN A 219 14.42 -8.32 -15.73
CA ASN A 219 15.10 -9.30 -14.89
C ASN A 219 16.56 -9.59 -15.29
N THR A 220 17.14 -8.85 -16.24
CA THR A 220 18.47 -9.19 -16.77
C THR A 220 19.43 -8.02 -16.64
N ILE A 221 20.50 -8.25 -15.90
CA ILE A 221 21.70 -7.40 -15.88
C ILE A 221 22.64 -7.92 -16.97
N PHE A 222 23.15 -7.03 -17.82
CA PHE A 222 24.14 -7.32 -18.82
C PHE A 222 25.46 -6.62 -18.48
N ILE A 223 26.55 -7.40 -18.44
CA ILE A 223 27.92 -6.88 -18.37
C ILE A 223 28.56 -7.09 -19.74
N ASP A 224 28.93 -5.99 -20.38
CA ASP A 224 29.74 -6.04 -21.59
C ASP A 224 31.22 -6.28 -21.25
N ASN A 225 31.94 -6.91 -22.17
CA ASN A 225 33.36 -7.20 -22.07
C ASN A 225 33.81 -7.95 -20.78
N PHE A 226 33.02 -8.93 -20.33
CA PHE A 226 33.38 -9.76 -19.18
C PHE A 226 34.51 -10.74 -19.53
N MET A 227 35.57 -10.79 -18.73
CA MET A 227 36.70 -11.70 -18.93
C MET A 227 37.19 -12.32 -17.62
N ILE A 228 37.35 -13.63 -17.61
CA ILE A 228 38.11 -14.33 -16.57
C ILE A 228 39.55 -14.52 -17.06
N SER A 229 40.48 -13.69 -16.58
CA SER A 229 41.89 -13.83 -16.94
C SER A 229 42.54 -15.01 -16.24
N SER A 230 43.34 -15.78 -16.96
CA SER A 230 44.36 -16.62 -16.34
C SER A 230 45.62 -15.77 -16.19
N ASP A 231 46.03 -15.43 -14.96
CA ASP A 231 47.38 -14.88 -14.81
C ASP A 231 48.35 -15.96 -15.30
N LYS A 232 49.15 -15.60 -16.32
CA LYS A 232 50.32 -16.38 -16.72
C LYS A 232 51.17 -16.61 -15.48
N LYS A 233 51.58 -17.85 -15.27
CA LYS A 233 52.68 -18.17 -14.34
C LYS A 233 53.93 -17.37 -14.71
#